data_AF-A0A3D4UVP1-F1
#
_entry.id   AF-A0A3D4UVP1-F1
#
_cell.length_a   1.000
_cell.length_b   1.000
_cell.length_c   1.000
_cell.angle_alpha   90.00
_cell.angle_beta   90.00
_cell.angle_gamma   90.00
#
_symmetry.space_group_name_H-M   'P 1'
#
loop_
_entity.id
_entity.type
_entity.pdbx_description
1 polymer ?
#
loop_
_entity_poly.entity_id
_entity_poly.type
_entity_poly.pdbx_seq_one_letter_code
_entity_poly.pdbx_strand_id
1 'polypeptide(L)' 'MSTTPFELRYSIYESALDRLKEKYFSDMETYKTRTDNTFDTDLNLSPPVFPSVEDAIREAEQIYRFVQTK' A
#
# COMPACT_ATOMS: atom_id res chain seq x y z
N MET A 1 -12.36 23.13 14.81
CA MET A 1 -13.25 21.95 14.88
C MET A 1 -12.42 20.80 15.41
N SER A 2 -12.80 20.22 16.54
CA SER A 2 -12.05 19.13 17.19
C SER A 2 -12.35 17.82 16.46
N THR A 3 -11.39 17.32 15.69
CA THR A 3 -11.43 15.99 15.07
C THR A 3 -11.67 14.95 16.15
N THR A 4 -12.74 14.17 16.01
CA THR A 4 -13.01 13.09 16.95
C THR A 4 -11.94 11.99 16.83
N PRO A 5 -11.66 11.23 17.89
CA PRO A 5 -10.72 10.10 17.80
C PRO A 5 -11.08 9.09 16.70
N PHE A 6 -12.36 8.97 16.36
CA PHE A 6 -12.83 8.14 15.25
C PHE A 6 -12.42 8.70 13.89
N GLU A 7 -12.66 10.00 13.65
CA GLU A 7 -12.27 10.67 12.40
C GLU A 7 -10.75 10.62 12.19
N LEU A 8 -9.97 10.74 13.27
CA LEU A 8 -8.53 10.59 13.19
C LEU A 8 -8.13 9.17 12.76
N ARG A 9 -8.70 8.13 13.37
CA ARG A 9 -8.41 6.73 12.98
C ARG A 9 -8.81 6.46 11.53
N TYR A 10 -9.96 6.97 11.11
CA TYR A 10 -10.43 6.84 9.74
C TYR A 10 -9.50 7.55 8.75
N SER A 11 -9.05 8.77 9.05
CA SER A 11 -8.11 9.50 8.19
C SER A 11 -6.76 8.78 8.03
N ILE A 12 -6.27 8.13 9.10
CA ILE A 12 -5.03 7.35 9.06
C ILE A 12 -5.23 6.09 8.21
N TYR A 13 -6.37 5.42 8.34
CA TYR A 13 -6.73 4.27 7.50
C TYR A 13 -6.80 4.63 6.01
N GLU A 14 -7.50 5.71 5.65
CA GLU A 14 -7.58 6.17 4.26
C GLU A 14 -6.19 6.51 3.70
N SER A 15 -5.37 7.22 4.48
CA SER A 15 -3.98 7.54 4.08
C SER A 15 -3.14 6.29 3.86
N ALA A 16 -3.29 5.27 4.72
CA ALA A 16 -2.61 3.99 4.59
C ALA A 16 -3.04 3.25 3.30
N LEU A 17 -4.33 3.26 3.03
CA LEU A 17 -4.92 2.60 1.88
C LEU A 17 -4.49 3.27 0.55
N ASP A 18 -4.44 4.60 0.51
CA ASP A 18 -3.95 5.34 -0.65
C ASP A 18 -2.46 5.05 -0.93
N ARG A 19 -1.63 5.06 0.11
CA ARG A 19 -0.20 4.71 -0.01
C ARG A 19 0.01 3.29 -0.56
N LEU A 20 -0.77 2.33 -0.07
CA LEU A 20 -0.68 0.94 -0.54
C LEU A 20 -1.14 0.79 -1.99
N LYS A 21 -2.18 1.53 -2.40
CA LYS A 21 -2.63 1.58 -3.80
C LYS A 21 -1.57 2.17 -4.71
N GLU A 22 -0.98 3.31 -4.35
CA GLU A 22 0.10 3.94 -5.12
C GLU A 22 1.26 2.97 -5.35
N LYS A 23 1.68 2.28 -4.27
CA LYS A 23 2.71 1.25 -4.36
C LYS A 23 2.30 0.12 -5.31
N TYR A 24 1.08 -0.41 -5.17
CA TYR A 24 0.57 -1.46 -6.04
C TYR A 24 0.59 -1.05 -7.53
N PHE A 25 0.14 0.16 -7.86
CA PHE A 25 0.12 0.62 -9.25
C PHE A 25 1.52 0.81 -9.82
N SER A 26 2.45 1.34 -9.03
CA SER A 26 3.86 1.46 -9.43
C SER A 26 4.53 0.09 -9.64
N ASP A 27 4.28 -0.85 -8.72
CA ASP A 27 4.78 -2.23 -8.83
C ASP A 27 4.18 -2.93 -10.06
N MET A 28 2.90 -2.70 -10.36
CA MET A 28 2.21 -3.26 -11.52
C MET A 28 2.71 -2.68 -12.85
N GLU A 29 3.00 -1.38 -12.91
CA GLU A 29 3.62 -0.76 -14.08
C GLU A 29 5.01 -1.34 -14.34
N THR A 30 5.80 -1.52 -13.29
CA THR A 30 7.12 -2.15 -13.36
C THR A 30 7.02 -3.60 -13.80
N TYR A 31 6.07 -4.35 -13.24
CA TYR A 31 5.79 -5.73 -13.63
C TYR A 31 5.46 -5.84 -15.12
N LYS A 32 4.51 -5.04 -15.61
CA LYS A 32 4.13 -4.99 -17.03
C LYS A 32 5.31 -4.66 -17.93
N THR A 33 6.06 -3.62 -17.59
CA THR A 33 7.24 -3.21 -18.36
C THR A 33 8.27 -4.33 -18.44
N ARG A 34 8.47 -5.09 -17.35
CA ARG A 34 9.39 -6.22 -17.33
C ARG A 34 8.87 -7.39 -18.15
N THR A 35 7.60 -7.77 -18.01
CA THR A 35 6.99 -8.86 -18.79
C THR A 35 6.95 -8.56 -20.28
N ASP A 36 6.71 -7.30 -20.66
CA ASP A 36 6.61 -6.90 -22.07
C ASP A 36 7.99 -6.82 -22.76
N ASN A 37 9.07 -6.55 -22.00
CA ASN A 37 10.44 -6.42 -22.52
C ASN A 37 11.28 -7.70 -22.41
N THR A 38 10.81 -8.76 -21.73
CA THR A 38 11.52 -10.03 -21.63
C THR A 38 10.97 -11.05 -22.63
N PHE A 39 11.78 -11.39 -23.65
CA PHE A 39 11.61 -12.62 -24.45
C PHE A 39 12.09 -13.87 -23.71
N ASP A 40 12.59 -13.71 -22.47
CA ASP A 40 13.30 -14.74 -21.73
C ASP A 40 12.43 -15.36 -20.64
N THR A 41 12.32 -16.69 -20.75
CA THR A 41 11.44 -17.62 -20.04
C THR A 41 11.70 -17.75 -18.52
N ASP A 42 12.50 -16.87 -17.92
CA ASP A 42 12.91 -16.98 -16.53
C ASP A 42 12.14 -15.97 -15.65
N LEU A 43 10.83 -16.18 -15.54
CA LEU A 43 9.93 -15.29 -14.81
C LEU A 43 9.30 -16.03 -13.63
N ASN A 44 10.10 -16.26 -12.58
CA ASN A 44 9.56 -16.36 -11.21
C ASN A 44 9.10 -14.97 -10.68
N LEU A 45 8.67 -14.07 -11.56
CA LEU A 45 8.08 -12.80 -11.17
C LEU A 45 6.61 -13.05 -10.83
N SER A 46 6.28 -13.01 -9.54
CA SER A 46 4.87 -13.03 -9.13
C SER A 46 4.23 -11.68 -9.43
N PRO A 47 3.00 -11.65 -9.95
CA PRO A 47 2.29 -10.39 -10.16
C PRO A 47 2.06 -9.68 -8.82
N PRO A 48 2.13 -8.35 -8.77
CA PRO A 48 1.74 -7.60 -7.60
C PRO A 48 0.29 -7.92 -7.21
N VAL A 49 0.04 -8.08 -5.91
CA VAL A 49 -1.30 -8.35 -5.37
C VAL A 49 -1.88 -7.06 -4.82
N PHE A 50 -3.15 -6.80 -5.14
CA PHE A 50 -3.85 -5.63 -4.61
C PHE A 50 -3.94 -5.72 -3.08
N PRO A 51 -3.69 -4.62 -2.34
CA PRO A 51 -3.69 -4.65 -0.88
C PRO A 51 -5.04 -5.09 -0.32
N SER A 52 -5.00 -5.98 0.67
CA SER A 52 -6.19 -6.39 1.41
C SER A 52 -6.58 -5.35 2.47
N VAL A 53 -7.79 -5.51 3.04
CA VAL A 53 -8.23 -4.69 4.17
C VAL A 53 -7.29 -4.87 5.37
N GLU A 54 -6.78 -6.08 5.60
CA GLU A 54 -5.84 -6.37 6.68
C GLU A 54 -4.50 -5.64 6.47
N ASP A 55 -4.04 -5.51 5.21
CA ASP A 55 -2.84 -4.74 4.88
C ASP A 55 -3.01 -3.26 5.20
N ALA A 56 -4.17 -2.68 4.86
CA ALA A 56 -4.48 -1.30 5.17
C ALA A 56 -4.55 -1.04 6.68
N ILE A 57 -5.13 -1.96 7.46
CA ILE A 57 -5.15 -1.85 8.93
C ILE A 57 -3.73 -1.92 9.50
N ARG A 58 -2.91 -2.87 9.04
CA ARG A 58 -1.52 -3.03 9.50
C ARG A 58 -0.66 -1.82 9.18
N GLU A 59 -0.79 -1.25 7.98
CA GLU A 59 -0.10 -0.02 7.57
C GLU A 59 -0.59 1.18 8.41
N ALA A 60 -1.90 1.30 8.64
CA ALA A 60 -2.47 2.34 9.50
C ALA A 60 -1.94 2.27 10.94
N GLU A 61 -1.79 1.07 11.50
CA GLU A 61 -1.18 0.87 12.81
C GLU A 61 0.29 1.30 12.85
N GLN A 62 1.05 1.04 11.79
CA GLN A 62 2.45 1.49 11.68
C GLN A 62 2.54 3.02 11.63
N ILE A 63 1.70 3.67 10.83
CA ILE A 63 1.62 5.14 10.76
C ILE A 63 1.26 5.72 12.13
N TYR A 64 0.27 5.15 12.80
CA TYR A 64 -0.13 5.58 14.14
C TYR A 64 1.00 5.43 15.16
N ARG A 65 1.69 4.28 15.18
CA ARG A 65 2.86 4.04 16.05
C ARG A 65 3.97 5.03 15.78
N PHE A 66 4.30 5.29 14.51
CA PHE A 66 5.31 6.28 14.12
C PHE A 66 4.98 7.67 14.67
N VAL A 67 3.72 8.09 14.58
CA VAL A 67 3.25 9.38 15.14
C VAL A 67 3.27 9.39 16.68
N GLN A 68 3.07 8.23 17.33
CA GLN A 68 3.10 8.11 18.79
C GLN A 68 4.52 8.10 19.38
N THR A 69 5.53 7.68 18.61
CA THR A 69 6.93 7.81 19.02
C THR A 69 7.33 9.29 19.06
N LYS A 70 7.18 9.89 20.24
CA LYS A 70 7.87 11.11 20.68
C LYS A 70 9.00 10.74 21.62
#